data_AF-A0A068S3L5-F1
#
_entry.id   AF-A0A068S3L5-F1
#
_cell.length_a   1.000
_cell.length_b   1.000
_cell.length_c   1.000
_cell.angle_alpha   90.00
_cell.angle_beta   90.00
_cell.angle_gamma   90.00
#
_symmetry.space_group_name_H-M   'P 1'
#
loop_
_entity.id
_entity.type
_entity.pdbx_description
1 polymer ?
#
loop_
_entity_poly.entity_id
_entity_poly.type
_entity_poly.pdbx_seq_one_letter_code
_entity_poly.pdbx_strand_id
1 'polypeptide(L)'
;MGAMTAALDSISLDENPSAARSRNRAPSLSTACPPAGVVRPPTTTSSPGSRVGADPFHNASQLCKRLFRLRITRLLAWGYLAISMIVFTLHLPSLTYKYNHQHSASSSTPGLKTTTLLQNVNSQTLISSSSHGSSSSSSSSSSPIDELSYQLRLSKMFSKSLGRMDHLRPHWFSATVDPDPQSLTLATVLTMDEWPNLIRLAEQWEGPISAALQIPTDGTNLGSGTMLQHLSSIRRHYDTNPTLARNVDLHLIARPTSGNDGRIRTGQQDARNLARLFARSRYVAHIPVTTLWMTNLTAAVSTYLDRLDAGDLLIVPTFAFPKSSNRKIATIAFGMEEEYHWPTNKAEMVEWVDDNRMGILDYHWNLNTGPTSYTLWREASEPYLVPNYDYHYSPVYIATRDDHPWCEERFMDEPSACLYSTYLNGANLWVLPNDYIVRTGQEPENKLTMDERILQLKLYKNYRIEQCVFYARQFDQVSTFSTEQSDHIQQECVKELGSLRRQKMISSALSKSHH
;
A
#
# COMPACT_ATOMS: atom_id res chain seq x y z
N MET A 1 -80.21 -18.31 15.67
CA MET A 1 -78.79 -18.73 15.64
C MET A 1 -77.99 -17.50 16.11
N GLY A 2 -77.91 -17.26 17.42
CA GLY A 2 -76.79 -17.68 18.29
C GLY A 2 -75.68 -16.62 18.20
N ALA A 3 -75.75 -15.50 18.95
CA ALA A 3 -75.14 -15.29 20.29
C ALA A 3 -73.60 -15.40 20.24
N MET A 4 -72.75 -14.55 20.81
CA MET A 4 -72.80 -13.61 21.94
C MET A 4 -71.40 -12.90 21.98
N THR A 5 -71.28 -11.56 22.14
CA THR A 5 -70.76 -10.80 23.34
C THR A 5 -69.33 -11.17 23.82
N ALA A 6 -68.42 -10.32 24.36
CA ALA A 6 -68.28 -8.93 24.84
C ALA A 6 -66.73 -8.73 25.03
N ALA A 7 -66.06 -7.59 24.90
CA ALA A 7 -66.09 -6.28 25.55
C ALA A 7 -65.76 -6.25 27.06
N LEU A 8 -64.70 -5.46 27.40
CA LEU A 8 -64.37 -4.77 28.67
C LEU A 8 -63.75 -5.66 29.79
N ASP A 9 -62.81 -5.24 30.66
CA ASP A 9 -62.51 -3.93 31.24
C ASP A 9 -61.09 -3.83 31.85
N SER A 10 -60.68 -2.60 32.13
CA SER A 10 -59.52 -2.11 32.89
C SER A 10 -59.42 -2.55 34.36
N ILE A 11 -58.22 -2.51 34.96
CA ILE A 11 -57.94 -2.07 36.35
C ILE A 11 -56.43 -1.86 36.55
N SER A 12 -56.07 -0.69 37.10
CA SER A 12 -54.77 -0.33 37.69
C SER A 12 -54.63 -0.91 39.10
N LEU A 13 -53.42 -1.28 39.53
CA LEU A 13 -53.02 -1.17 40.94
C LEU A 13 -51.49 -1.08 41.04
N ASP A 14 -51.06 -0.09 41.81
CA ASP A 14 -49.72 0.13 42.32
C ASP A 14 -49.14 -1.10 43.02
N GLU A 15 -47.84 -1.34 42.89
CA GLU A 15 -46.98 -1.67 44.03
C GLU A 15 -45.49 -1.53 43.67
N ASN A 16 -44.83 -0.62 44.39
CA ASN A 16 -43.39 -0.42 44.45
C ASN A 16 -42.88 -1.24 45.66
N PRO A 17 -41.74 -1.93 45.56
CA PRO A 17 -40.74 -1.65 46.60
C PRO A 17 -39.30 -1.60 46.08
N SER A 18 -38.65 -0.49 46.44
CA SER A 18 -37.26 -0.37 46.87
C SER A 18 -36.30 -1.54 46.58
N ALA A 19 -35.39 -1.34 45.63
CA ALA A 19 -34.07 -1.95 45.68
C ALA A 19 -33.02 -0.93 45.23
N ALA A 20 -32.23 -0.47 46.20
CA ALA A 20 -31.06 0.37 46.02
C ALA A 20 -30.08 -0.30 45.04
N ARG A 21 -29.88 0.30 43.86
CA ARG A 21 -28.75 -0.03 42.99
C ARG A 21 -27.80 1.16 42.92
N SER A 22 -26.64 0.95 43.51
CA SER A 22 -25.53 1.88 43.54
C SER A 22 -25.14 2.32 42.13
N ARG A 23 -24.97 3.62 41.96
CA ARG A 23 -24.28 4.22 40.82
C ARG A 23 -22.82 3.78 40.86
N ASN A 24 -22.46 2.73 40.14
CA ASN A 24 -21.08 2.46 39.78
C ASN A 24 -20.78 3.20 38.48
N ARG A 25 -20.22 4.41 38.61
CA ARG A 25 -19.46 5.08 37.55
C ARG A 25 -18.39 4.11 37.06
N ALA A 26 -18.41 3.76 35.77
CA ALA A 26 -17.28 3.10 35.14
C ALA A 26 -16.04 4.01 35.27
N PRO A 27 -14.87 3.47 35.66
CA PRO A 27 -13.66 4.27 35.80
C PRO A 27 -13.16 4.71 34.43
N SER A 28 -12.99 6.03 34.25
CA SER A 28 -12.28 6.59 33.10
C SER A 28 -10.84 6.11 33.11
N LEU A 29 -10.30 5.78 31.94
CA LEU A 29 -8.89 5.43 31.73
C LEU A 29 -8.01 6.69 31.82
N SER A 30 -7.99 7.29 33.00
CA SER A 30 -7.04 8.28 33.43
C SER A 30 -6.62 7.92 34.84
N THR A 31 -5.32 7.75 35.06
CA THR A 31 -4.61 7.53 36.33
C THR A 31 -4.81 6.19 37.06
N ALA A 32 -3.75 5.36 37.08
CA ALA A 32 -3.05 4.94 38.32
C ALA A 32 -2.13 3.70 38.10
N CYS A 33 -0.82 3.86 38.30
CA CYS A 33 0.02 2.83 38.94
C CYS A 33 -0.46 2.66 40.39
N PRO A 34 -0.39 1.47 41.06
CA PRO A 34 0.78 1.09 41.90
C PRO A 34 0.83 -0.45 42.22
N PRO A 35 1.43 -0.96 43.33
CA PRO A 35 2.79 -0.86 43.87
C PRO A 35 3.51 -2.24 43.99
N ALA A 36 4.69 -2.22 44.61
CA ALA A 36 5.66 -3.31 44.73
C ALA A 36 5.33 -4.42 45.77
N GLY A 37 5.73 -5.65 45.42
CA GLY A 37 6.52 -6.56 46.24
C GLY A 37 5.82 -7.48 47.24
N VAL A 38 5.91 -8.81 47.03
CA VAL A 38 6.37 -9.81 48.02
C VAL A 38 6.96 -11.01 47.26
N VAL A 39 8.20 -11.37 47.59
CA VAL A 39 8.97 -12.52 47.07
C VAL A 39 8.87 -13.69 48.06
N ARG A 40 8.59 -14.92 47.59
CA ARG A 40 8.99 -16.20 48.24
C ARG A 40 9.22 -17.33 47.21
N PRO A 41 10.05 -18.34 47.53
CA PRO A 41 10.86 -19.10 46.59
C PRO A 41 10.22 -20.44 46.13
N PRO A 42 10.80 -21.14 45.13
CA PRO A 42 10.18 -22.32 44.55
C PRO A 42 10.56 -23.62 45.28
N THR A 43 9.55 -24.44 45.57
CA THR A 43 9.72 -25.85 45.95
C THR A 43 9.67 -26.74 44.71
N THR A 44 10.71 -27.55 44.59
CA THR A 44 10.90 -28.68 43.68
C THR A 44 9.88 -29.79 43.92
N THR A 45 9.27 -30.31 42.86
CA THR A 45 8.78 -31.70 42.82
C THR A 45 8.92 -32.29 41.42
N SER A 46 9.35 -33.53 41.41
CA SER A 46 9.84 -34.36 40.32
C SER A 46 8.76 -35.23 39.66
N SER A 47 8.86 -35.38 38.32
CA SER A 47 8.61 -36.59 37.49
C SER A 47 7.18 -37.14 37.35
N PRO A 48 6.85 -38.05 36.38
CA PRO A 48 7.51 -38.43 35.11
C PRO A 48 6.57 -38.55 33.87
N GLY A 49 7.17 -38.52 32.67
CA GLY A 49 6.88 -39.47 31.59
C GLY A 49 5.70 -39.22 30.64
N SER A 50 5.99 -38.89 29.38
CA SER A 50 5.36 -39.52 28.22
C SER A 50 6.15 -39.27 26.93
N ARG A 51 6.21 -40.33 26.13
CA ARG A 51 6.94 -40.49 24.86
C ARG A 51 6.21 -39.77 23.72
N VAL A 52 6.92 -39.01 22.87
CA VAL A 52 6.52 -38.75 21.47
C VAL A 52 7.75 -38.46 20.60
N GLY A 53 7.85 -39.16 19.46
CA GLY A 53 8.29 -38.64 18.15
C GLY A 53 9.72 -38.13 17.97
N ALA A 54 10.52 -38.88 17.20
CA ALA A 54 11.83 -38.44 16.72
C ALA A 54 11.70 -37.44 15.56
N ASP A 55 12.27 -36.24 15.71
CA ASP A 55 12.41 -35.22 14.67
C ASP A 55 13.66 -35.45 13.79
N PRO A 56 13.55 -35.40 12.44
CA PRO A 56 14.66 -35.68 11.53
C PRO A 56 15.69 -34.54 11.41
N PHE A 57 15.44 -33.36 12.01
CA PHE A 57 16.30 -32.19 11.88
C PHE A 57 17.52 -32.18 12.82
N HIS A 58 17.58 -33.07 13.81
CA HIS A 58 18.70 -33.07 14.77
C HIS A 58 19.99 -33.73 14.24
N ASN A 59 19.88 -34.54 13.17
CA ASN A 59 21.00 -35.30 12.62
C ASN A 59 21.93 -34.50 11.69
N ALA A 60 21.43 -33.47 10.99
CA ALA A 60 22.25 -32.66 10.07
C ALA A 60 23.30 -31.80 10.81
N SER A 61 22.93 -31.23 11.96
CA SER A 61 23.81 -30.43 12.82
C SER A 61 24.97 -31.25 13.40
N GLN A 62 24.72 -32.51 13.75
CA GLN A 62 25.77 -33.40 14.25
C GLN A 62 26.69 -33.93 13.12
N LEU A 63 26.16 -34.13 11.92
CA LEU A 63 26.95 -34.52 10.75
C LEU A 63 27.92 -33.40 10.33
N CYS A 64 27.46 -32.15 10.27
CA CYS A 64 28.30 -30.98 10.00
C CYS A 64 29.41 -30.81 11.04
N LYS A 65 29.09 -31.01 12.33
CA LYS A 65 30.09 -30.92 13.41
C LYS A 65 31.13 -32.05 13.37
N ARG A 66 30.80 -33.23 12.80
CA ARG A 66 31.75 -34.32 12.57
C ARG A 66 32.63 -34.08 11.35
N LEU A 67 32.08 -33.56 10.25
CA LEU A 67 32.84 -33.23 9.03
C LEU A 67 33.87 -32.11 9.26
N PHE A 68 33.58 -31.14 10.14
CA PHE A 68 34.50 -30.05 10.49
C PHE A 68 35.66 -30.47 11.43
N ARG A 69 35.65 -31.69 11.97
CA ARG A 69 36.76 -32.24 12.78
C ARG A 69 37.81 -32.98 11.95
N LEU A 70 37.55 -33.23 10.68
CA LEU A 70 38.52 -33.91 9.80
C LEU A 70 39.66 -32.95 9.46
N ARG A 71 40.91 -33.37 9.66
CA ARG A 71 42.10 -32.54 9.39
C ARG A 71 42.15 -32.04 7.93
N ILE A 72 41.56 -32.81 7.01
CA ILE A 72 41.51 -32.50 5.58
C ILE A 72 40.64 -31.27 5.29
N THR A 73 39.49 -31.10 5.96
CA THR A 73 38.61 -29.94 5.73
C THR A 73 39.26 -28.65 6.21
N ARG A 74 40.05 -28.69 7.28
CA ARG A 74 40.86 -27.54 7.71
C ARG A 74 41.97 -27.20 6.73
N LEU A 75 42.67 -28.19 6.17
CA LEU A 75 43.72 -27.97 5.18
C LEU A 75 43.16 -27.36 3.89
N LEU A 76 42.00 -27.81 3.43
CA LEU A 76 41.32 -27.23 2.27
C LEU A 76 40.87 -25.78 2.53
N ALA A 77 40.35 -25.48 3.72
CA ALA A 77 39.98 -24.12 4.10
C ALA A 77 41.18 -23.18 4.17
N TRP A 78 42.31 -23.63 4.73
CA TRP A 78 43.56 -22.87 4.75
C TRP A 78 44.14 -22.68 3.33
N GLY A 79 44.05 -23.71 2.48
CA GLY A 79 44.46 -23.61 1.08
C GLY A 79 43.64 -22.57 0.31
N TYR A 80 42.32 -22.54 0.50
CA TYR A 80 41.44 -21.55 -0.12
C TYR A 80 41.76 -20.11 0.32
N LEU A 81 42.01 -19.90 1.62
CA LEU A 81 42.42 -18.60 2.16
C LEU A 81 43.78 -18.15 1.62
N ALA A 82 44.76 -19.05 1.54
CA ALA A 82 46.08 -18.74 0.99
C ALA A 82 46.02 -18.37 -0.49
N ILE A 83 45.26 -19.13 -1.30
CA ILE A 83 45.06 -18.84 -2.72
C ILE A 83 44.34 -17.50 -2.92
N SER A 84 43.30 -17.23 -2.13
CA SER A 84 42.57 -15.95 -2.22
C SER A 84 43.45 -14.75 -1.88
N MET A 85 44.33 -14.87 -0.89
CA MET A 85 45.31 -13.83 -0.55
C MET A 85 46.32 -13.61 -1.69
N ILE A 86 46.79 -14.67 -2.35
CA ILE A 86 47.71 -14.56 -3.49
C ILE A 86 47.03 -13.91 -4.70
N VAL A 87 45.78 -14.28 -4.99
CA VAL A 87 45.02 -13.65 -6.08
C VAL A 87 44.79 -12.17 -5.81
N PHE A 88 44.48 -11.81 -4.55
CA PHE A 88 44.26 -10.42 -4.17
C PHE A 88 45.55 -9.58 -4.27
N THR A 89 46.68 -10.09 -3.80
CA THR A 89 47.96 -9.38 -3.88
C THR A 89 48.47 -9.22 -5.31
N LEU A 90 48.17 -10.16 -6.21
CA LEU A 90 48.51 -10.06 -7.63
C LEU A 90 47.63 -9.07 -8.40
N HIS A 91 46.39 -8.82 -7.98
CA HIS A 91 45.48 -7.88 -8.65
C HIS A 91 45.54 -6.43 -8.15
N LEU A 92 46.13 -6.19 -6.98
CA LEU A 92 46.29 -4.85 -6.40
C LEU A 92 47.14 -3.86 -7.24
N PRO A 93 48.25 -4.26 -7.90
CA PRO A 93 49.05 -3.35 -8.73
C PRO A 93 48.36 -2.92 -10.03
N SER A 94 47.44 -3.76 -10.55
CA SER A 94 46.68 -3.49 -11.78
C SER A 94 45.62 -2.39 -11.58
N LEU A 95 45.06 -2.29 -10.37
CA LEU A 95 44.03 -1.29 -10.03
C LEU A 95 44.63 0.09 -9.72
N THR A 96 45.82 0.17 -9.11
CA THR A 96 46.49 1.44 -8.84
C THR A 96 47.12 2.07 -10.09
N TYR A 97 47.55 1.27 -11.08
CA TYR A 97 48.04 1.79 -12.36
C TYR A 97 46.93 2.44 -13.21
N LYS A 98 45.70 1.91 -13.17
CA LYS A 98 44.53 2.51 -13.86
C LYS A 98 44.00 3.78 -13.18
N TYR A 99 44.11 3.88 -11.85
CA TYR A 99 43.61 5.05 -11.11
C TYR A 99 44.49 6.30 -11.29
N ASN A 100 45.82 6.13 -11.39
CA ASN A 100 46.74 7.27 -11.53
C ASN A 100 46.81 7.88 -12.95
N HIS A 101 46.34 7.18 -13.99
CA HIS A 101 46.39 7.70 -15.36
C HIS A 101 45.22 8.63 -15.72
N GLN A 102 44.21 8.74 -14.85
CA GLN A 102 42.97 9.50 -15.12
C GLN A 102 42.91 10.88 -14.44
N HIS A 103 43.89 11.22 -13.58
CA HIS A 103 43.91 12.48 -12.83
C HIS A 103 44.95 13.53 -13.30
N SER A 104 45.62 13.33 -14.44
CA SER A 104 46.66 14.27 -14.92
C SER A 104 46.29 15.10 -16.16
N ALA A 105 45.01 15.26 -16.49
CA ALA A 105 44.60 16.12 -17.62
C ALA A 105 43.36 16.98 -17.30
N SER A 106 43.57 18.11 -16.65
CA SER A 106 42.86 19.39 -16.92
C SER A 106 43.21 20.46 -15.89
N SER A 107 44.39 21.05 -16.02
CA SER A 107 44.70 22.36 -15.46
C SER A 107 45.10 23.28 -16.61
N SER A 108 44.19 24.17 -17.02
CA SER A 108 44.55 25.43 -17.70
C SER A 108 43.40 26.43 -17.68
N THR A 109 43.47 27.34 -16.72
CA THR A 109 43.01 28.73 -16.85
C THR A 109 44.27 29.60 -16.68
N PRO A 110 44.43 30.67 -17.48
CA PRO A 110 44.08 31.98 -16.91
C PRO A 110 43.52 32.98 -17.94
N GLY A 111 42.73 33.96 -17.46
CA GLY A 111 42.41 35.16 -18.25
C GLY A 111 41.15 35.92 -17.85
N LEU A 112 41.18 36.57 -16.68
CA LEU A 112 40.19 37.54 -16.23
C LEU A 112 40.11 38.75 -17.18
N LYS A 113 38.90 39.13 -17.63
CA LYS A 113 38.49 40.54 -17.77
C LYS A 113 37.01 40.72 -17.41
N THR A 114 36.83 41.47 -16.34
CA THR A 114 35.63 42.01 -15.72
C THR A 114 34.87 42.93 -16.67
N THR A 115 33.55 42.75 -16.85
CA THR A 115 32.62 43.85 -17.14
C THR A 115 31.18 43.47 -16.76
N THR A 116 30.73 44.07 -15.66
CA THR A 116 29.35 44.49 -15.31
C THR A 116 28.18 44.07 -16.20
N LEU A 117 27.22 43.34 -15.61
CA LEU A 117 25.77 43.65 -15.63
C LEU A 117 25.01 42.63 -14.74
N LEU A 118 24.88 42.98 -13.46
CA LEU A 118 23.80 42.49 -12.60
C LEU A 118 23.08 43.74 -12.12
N GLN A 119 21.79 43.89 -12.43
CA GLN A 119 20.77 44.21 -11.42
C GLN A 119 19.36 44.31 -12.02
N ASN A 120 18.42 43.88 -11.17
CA ASN A 120 16.99 44.17 -11.15
C ASN A 120 16.07 43.34 -12.04
N VAL A 121 15.36 42.38 -11.44
CA VAL A 121 13.93 42.55 -11.15
C VAL A 121 13.59 41.87 -9.80
N ASN A 122 13.19 42.69 -8.83
CA ASN A 122 12.60 42.27 -7.55
C ASN A 122 11.14 41.86 -7.76
N SER A 123 10.76 40.70 -7.22
CA SER A 123 9.36 40.31 -7.05
C SER A 123 8.88 40.74 -5.67
N GLN A 124 8.20 41.88 -5.58
CA GLN A 124 7.26 42.19 -4.51
C GLN A 124 6.41 43.41 -4.89
N THR A 125 5.13 43.35 -4.50
CA THR A 125 4.10 44.42 -4.51
C THR A 125 3.31 44.65 -5.81
N LEU A 126 2.07 44.15 -5.85
CA LEU A 126 0.93 44.94 -6.29
C LEU A 126 -0.34 44.51 -5.54
N ILE A 127 -0.78 45.41 -4.67
CA ILE A 127 -1.98 45.37 -3.85
C ILE A 127 -3.11 46.06 -4.64
N SER A 128 -4.30 45.45 -4.59
CA SER A 128 -5.65 46.05 -4.66
C SER A 128 -6.01 47.07 -5.75
N SER A 129 -7.04 46.69 -6.53
CA SER A 129 -8.17 47.53 -6.95
C SER A 129 -9.28 46.54 -7.30
N SER A 130 -10.57 46.71 -7.06
CA SER A 130 -11.40 47.79 -6.54
C SER A 130 -12.77 47.17 -6.26
N SER A 131 -13.35 47.42 -5.09
CA SER A 131 -14.76 47.17 -4.80
C SER A 131 -15.63 48.22 -5.50
N HIS A 132 -16.79 47.82 -6.05
CA HIS A 132 -18.07 48.57 -6.09
C HIS A 132 -19.17 47.70 -6.75
N GLY A 133 -20.32 47.56 -6.08
CA GLY A 133 -21.64 47.54 -6.75
C GLY A 133 -22.42 46.22 -6.92
N SER A 134 -23.28 45.92 -5.94
CA SER A 134 -24.67 45.42 -6.04
C SER A 134 -25.06 44.00 -6.53
N SER A 135 -25.70 43.31 -5.58
CA SER A 135 -26.96 42.52 -5.63
C SER A 135 -27.02 41.07 -6.16
N SER A 136 -27.24 40.20 -5.17
CA SER A 136 -28.19 39.06 -5.08
C SER A 136 -27.89 37.70 -5.72
N SER A 137 -27.85 36.73 -4.78
CA SER A 137 -28.38 35.35 -4.80
C SER A 137 -27.63 34.26 -5.58
N SER A 138 -26.75 33.55 -4.87
CA SER A 138 -27.03 32.16 -4.44
C SER A 138 -25.91 31.71 -3.50
N SER A 139 -26.25 31.41 -2.26
CA SER A 139 -25.32 30.90 -1.25
C SER A 139 -24.93 29.45 -1.57
N SER A 140 -23.93 29.26 -2.44
CA SER A 140 -22.98 28.18 -2.21
C SER A 140 -22.09 28.65 -1.08
N SER A 141 -22.13 28.00 0.09
CA SER A 141 -21.12 28.23 1.11
C SER A 141 -19.77 27.79 0.53
N SER A 142 -19.07 28.71 -0.15
CA SER A 142 -17.72 28.48 -0.62
C SER A 142 -16.88 28.17 0.60
N SER A 143 -16.31 26.97 0.62
CA SER A 143 -15.43 26.60 1.72
C SER A 143 -14.29 27.60 1.74
N PRO A 144 -13.77 28.03 2.90
CA PRO A 144 -12.53 28.81 2.96
C PRO A 144 -11.34 28.11 2.28
N ILE A 145 -11.45 26.79 2.05
CA ILE A 145 -10.53 25.99 1.23
C ILE A 145 -10.58 26.45 -0.25
N ASP A 146 -11.74 26.90 -0.74
CA ASP A 146 -11.96 27.36 -2.11
C ASP A 146 -11.31 28.70 -2.46
N GLU A 147 -10.73 29.38 -1.47
CA GLU A 147 -9.94 30.61 -1.64
C GLU A 147 -8.43 30.34 -1.66
N LEU A 148 -7.98 29.17 -1.17
CA LEU A 148 -6.57 28.80 -1.19
C LEU A 148 -6.10 28.56 -2.62
N SER A 149 -4.83 28.83 -2.93
CA SER A 149 -4.28 28.40 -4.22
C SER A 149 -4.39 26.87 -4.35
N TYR A 150 -4.60 26.37 -5.56
CA TYR A 150 -4.71 24.94 -5.83
C TYR A 150 -3.57 24.11 -5.19
N GLN A 151 -2.33 24.61 -5.32
CA GLN A 151 -1.15 24.00 -4.71
C GLN A 151 -1.21 23.99 -3.18
N LEU A 152 -1.69 25.08 -2.57
CA LEU A 152 -1.83 25.16 -1.13
C LEU A 152 -2.92 24.21 -0.62
N ARG A 153 -4.06 24.07 -1.31
CA ARG A 153 -5.10 23.08 -0.97
C ARG A 153 -4.53 21.67 -0.95
N LEU A 154 -3.88 21.26 -2.04
CA LEU A 154 -3.27 19.94 -2.15
C LEU A 154 -2.23 19.69 -1.07
N SER A 155 -1.37 20.68 -0.79
CA SER A 155 -0.35 20.56 0.25
C SER A 155 -0.94 20.38 1.65
N LYS A 156 -2.19 20.79 1.87
CA LYS A 156 -2.92 20.56 3.13
C LYS A 156 -3.65 19.23 3.13
N MET A 157 -4.25 18.84 2.00
CA MET A 157 -4.86 17.52 1.81
C MET A 157 -3.84 16.39 1.99
N PHE A 158 -2.60 16.62 1.57
CA PHE A 158 -1.49 15.67 1.62
C PHE A 158 -0.32 16.20 2.47
N SER A 159 -0.65 16.84 3.60
CA SER A 159 0.34 17.53 4.45
C SER A 159 1.42 16.63 5.07
N LYS A 160 1.26 15.31 4.99
CA LYS A 160 2.24 14.31 5.42
C LYS A 160 3.16 13.82 4.29
N SER A 161 3.05 14.39 3.08
CA SER A 161 3.90 13.99 1.95
C SER A 161 5.38 14.22 2.25
N LEU A 162 6.20 13.19 2.02
CA LEU A 162 7.66 13.29 2.18
C LEU A 162 8.34 14.12 1.06
N GLY A 163 7.60 14.51 0.02
CA GLY A 163 8.11 15.27 -1.11
C GLY A 163 7.39 16.61 -1.29
N ARG A 164 8.15 17.66 -1.60
CA ARG A 164 7.60 18.90 -2.12
C ARG A 164 7.07 18.63 -3.53
N MET A 165 5.75 18.75 -3.74
CA MET A 165 5.11 18.58 -5.05
C MET A 165 5.30 19.80 -5.94
N ASP A 166 6.54 20.21 -6.21
CA ASP A 166 6.80 21.49 -6.88
C ASP A 166 6.36 21.48 -8.37
N HIS A 167 6.08 20.31 -8.94
CA HIS A 167 5.80 20.14 -10.37
C HIS A 167 4.68 19.12 -10.66
N LEU A 168 3.54 19.32 -10.01
CA LEU A 168 2.30 18.60 -10.29
C LEU A 168 1.50 19.29 -11.41
N ARG A 169 1.03 18.50 -12.38
CA ARG A 169 0.06 18.88 -13.42
C ARG A 169 -1.07 17.83 -13.45
N PRO A 170 -2.11 18.02 -12.63
CA PRO A 170 -3.32 17.21 -12.71
C PRO A 170 -4.02 17.50 -14.04
N HIS A 171 -4.75 16.50 -14.54
CA HIS A 171 -5.34 16.51 -15.88
C HIS A 171 -4.41 17.14 -16.93
N TRP A 172 -3.15 16.70 -16.94
CA TRP A 172 -2.20 17.10 -17.99
C TRP A 172 -2.76 16.73 -19.36
N PHE A 173 -3.42 15.57 -19.42
CA PHE A 173 -4.44 15.28 -20.41
C PHE A 173 -5.73 14.84 -19.71
N SER A 174 -6.87 15.24 -20.26
CA SER A 174 -8.20 14.84 -19.80
C SER A 174 -8.83 13.92 -20.81
N ALA A 175 -9.44 12.83 -20.33
CA ALA A 175 -10.15 11.94 -21.22
C ALA A 175 -11.30 12.68 -21.92
N THR A 176 -11.48 12.43 -23.22
CA THR A 176 -12.47 13.16 -24.03
C THR A 176 -13.90 12.82 -23.65
N VAL A 177 -14.14 11.62 -23.13
CA VAL A 177 -15.46 11.19 -22.65
C VAL A 177 -15.57 11.52 -21.16
N ASP A 178 -16.74 12.03 -20.78
CA ASP A 178 -17.10 12.16 -19.38
C ASP A 178 -17.71 10.86 -18.89
N PRO A 179 -17.10 10.19 -17.89
CA PRO A 179 -17.60 8.91 -17.42
C PRO A 179 -18.89 9.08 -16.62
N ASP A 180 -19.73 8.04 -16.65
CA ASP A 180 -20.85 7.93 -15.71
C ASP A 180 -20.32 8.01 -14.27
N PRO A 181 -20.88 8.87 -13.39
CA PRO A 181 -20.51 8.92 -11.97
C PRO A 181 -20.55 7.55 -11.26
N GLN A 182 -21.39 6.61 -11.69
CA GLN A 182 -21.50 5.27 -11.12
C GLN A 182 -20.54 4.24 -11.74
N SER A 183 -19.75 4.63 -12.74
CA SER A 183 -18.77 3.72 -13.35
C SER A 183 -17.57 3.46 -12.43
N LEU A 184 -16.85 2.36 -12.69
CA LEU A 184 -15.60 2.05 -12.02
C LEU A 184 -14.42 2.76 -12.72
N THR A 185 -13.70 3.62 -11.99
CA THR A 185 -12.43 4.18 -12.47
C THR A 185 -11.26 3.34 -11.98
N LEU A 186 -10.36 2.99 -12.90
CA LEU A 186 -9.09 2.37 -12.54
C LEU A 186 -8.08 3.46 -12.17
N ALA A 187 -7.63 3.47 -10.92
CA ALA A 187 -6.62 4.39 -10.43
C ALA A 187 -5.25 3.72 -10.46
N THR A 188 -4.35 4.18 -11.33
CA THR A 188 -3.03 3.55 -11.53
C THR A 188 -1.89 4.56 -11.42
N VAL A 189 -0.72 4.05 -11.04
CA VAL A 189 0.52 4.81 -10.91
C VAL A 189 1.56 4.16 -11.82
N LEU A 190 2.31 4.98 -12.55
CA LEU A 190 3.29 4.50 -13.50
C LEU A 190 4.50 5.43 -13.64
N THR A 191 5.61 4.86 -14.07
CA THR A 191 6.79 5.59 -14.53
C THR A 191 6.88 5.62 -16.06
N MET A 192 7.81 6.41 -16.60
CA MET A 192 7.96 6.55 -18.07
C MET A 192 8.21 5.22 -18.80
N ASP A 193 8.94 4.29 -18.18
CA ASP A 193 9.22 2.96 -18.73
C ASP A 193 7.97 2.06 -18.81
N GLU A 194 6.94 2.38 -18.03
CA GLU A 194 5.69 1.63 -17.98
C GLU A 194 4.61 2.20 -18.91
N TRP A 195 4.91 3.27 -19.67
CA TRP A 195 3.99 3.88 -20.63
C TRP A 195 3.33 2.87 -21.60
N PRO A 196 4.04 1.89 -22.18
CA PRO A 196 3.42 0.88 -23.04
C PRO A 196 2.38 0.01 -22.31
N ASN A 197 2.53 -0.18 -20.98
CA ASN A 197 1.53 -0.91 -20.19
C ASN A 197 0.23 -0.11 -20.08
N LEU A 198 0.30 1.22 -19.95
CA LEU A 198 -0.89 2.06 -19.88
C LEU A 198 -1.67 2.04 -21.20
N ILE A 199 -0.98 2.03 -22.35
CA ILE A 199 -1.63 1.89 -23.65
C ILE A 199 -2.40 0.58 -23.71
N ARG A 200 -1.77 -0.54 -23.36
CA ARG A 200 -2.44 -1.86 -23.32
C ARG A 200 -3.60 -1.89 -22.34
N LEU A 201 -3.42 -1.29 -21.16
CA LEU A 201 -4.46 -1.17 -20.16
C LEU A 201 -5.69 -0.44 -20.72
N ALA A 202 -5.47 0.70 -21.39
CA ALA A 202 -6.55 1.44 -22.03
C ALA A 202 -7.23 0.65 -23.17
N GLU A 203 -6.46 -0.13 -23.93
CA GLU A 203 -7.00 -0.98 -25.01
C GLU A 203 -7.85 -2.16 -24.48
N GLN A 204 -7.56 -2.65 -23.27
CA GLN A 204 -8.30 -3.75 -22.64
C GLN A 204 -9.48 -3.28 -21.77
N TRP A 205 -9.41 -2.04 -21.24
CA TRP A 205 -10.41 -1.50 -20.32
C TRP A 205 -11.25 -0.41 -20.99
N GLU A 206 -12.54 -0.70 -21.15
CA GLU A 206 -13.48 0.22 -21.80
C GLU A 206 -13.92 1.39 -20.90
N GLY A 207 -13.69 1.31 -19.59
CA GLY A 207 -14.09 2.33 -18.61
C GLY A 207 -13.06 3.44 -18.39
N PRO A 208 -13.34 4.39 -17.46
CA PRO A 208 -12.40 5.46 -17.12
C PRO A 208 -11.15 4.95 -16.41
N ILE A 209 -10.02 5.62 -16.67
CA ILE A 209 -8.72 5.39 -16.03
C ILE A 209 -8.19 6.73 -15.54
N SER A 210 -7.79 6.78 -14.28
CA SER A 210 -7.05 7.89 -13.69
C SER A 210 -5.60 7.45 -13.46
N ALA A 211 -4.67 8.02 -14.23
CA ALA A 211 -3.28 7.59 -14.28
C ALA A 211 -2.32 8.67 -13.78
N ALA A 212 -1.57 8.37 -12.72
CA ALA A 212 -0.52 9.24 -12.20
C ALA A 212 0.85 8.86 -12.77
N LEU A 213 1.31 9.62 -13.77
CA LEU A 213 2.62 9.46 -14.42
C LEU A 213 3.71 10.21 -13.66
N GLN A 214 4.67 9.47 -13.15
CA GLN A 214 5.83 10.03 -12.47
C GLN A 214 7.02 10.19 -13.43
N ILE A 215 7.58 11.39 -13.49
CA ILE A 215 8.77 11.70 -14.28
C ILE A 215 9.94 12.10 -13.36
N PRO A 216 11.15 11.57 -13.60
CA PRO A 216 12.33 11.92 -12.82
C PRO A 216 12.77 13.35 -13.15
N THR A 217 13.24 14.13 -12.17
CA THR A 217 13.95 15.41 -12.34
C THR A 217 15.29 15.38 -11.62
N ASP A 218 16.24 16.22 -12.05
CA ASP A 218 17.52 16.45 -11.38
C ASP A 218 17.42 17.44 -10.20
N GLY A 219 16.21 17.88 -9.86
CA GLY A 219 15.93 18.77 -8.74
C GLY A 219 16.12 20.26 -9.05
N THR A 220 16.59 20.61 -10.25
CA THR A 220 16.80 22.02 -10.64
C THR A 220 16.15 22.40 -11.97
N ASN A 221 15.94 21.44 -12.89
CA ASN A 221 15.31 21.68 -14.17
C ASN A 221 14.26 20.60 -14.51
N LEU A 222 13.11 21.03 -15.03
CA LEU A 222 12.33 20.19 -15.94
C LEU A 222 12.98 20.29 -17.32
N GLY A 223 13.55 19.19 -17.82
CA GLY A 223 13.89 19.10 -19.23
C GLY A 223 15.37 18.99 -19.54
N SER A 224 15.96 17.84 -19.20
CA SER A 224 16.96 17.28 -20.10
C SER A 224 16.33 17.10 -21.50
N GLY A 225 17.12 17.21 -22.57
CA GLY A 225 16.61 17.00 -23.93
C GLY A 225 15.90 15.64 -24.11
N THR A 226 16.37 14.61 -23.40
CA THR A 226 15.76 13.27 -23.37
C THR A 226 14.38 13.26 -22.72
N MET A 227 14.19 13.99 -21.62
CA MET A 227 12.88 14.12 -20.96
C MET A 227 11.87 14.83 -21.87
N LEU A 228 12.28 15.94 -22.50
CA LEU A 228 11.42 16.65 -23.44
C LEU A 228 11.02 15.77 -24.62
N GLN A 229 11.95 14.96 -25.14
CA GLN A 229 11.66 13.98 -26.17
C GLN A 229 10.65 12.94 -25.69
N HIS A 230 10.79 12.40 -24.48
CA HIS A 230 9.83 11.45 -23.90
C HIS A 230 8.43 12.07 -23.73
N LEU A 231 8.34 13.28 -23.17
CA LEU A 231 7.06 13.97 -22.99
C LEU A 231 6.39 14.28 -24.34
N SER A 232 7.16 14.63 -25.36
CA SER A 232 6.64 14.83 -26.73
C SER A 232 6.12 13.53 -27.35
N SER A 233 6.77 12.40 -27.07
CA SER A 233 6.35 11.07 -27.51
C SER A 233 5.05 10.65 -26.81
N ILE A 234 4.97 10.85 -25.50
CA ILE A 234 3.76 10.61 -24.70
C ILE A 234 2.58 11.41 -25.24
N ARG A 235 2.78 12.71 -25.49
CA ARG A 235 1.74 13.55 -26.09
C ARG A 235 1.29 13.02 -27.45
N ARG A 236 2.23 12.68 -28.33
CA ARG A 236 1.90 12.10 -29.64
C ARG A 236 1.08 10.83 -29.48
N HIS A 237 1.48 9.91 -28.61
CA HIS A 237 0.74 8.68 -28.36
C HIS A 237 -0.69 8.96 -27.86
N TYR A 238 -0.85 9.92 -26.94
CA TYR A 238 -2.16 10.36 -26.47
C TYR A 238 -3.02 10.91 -27.61
N ASP A 239 -2.48 11.81 -28.42
CA ASP A 239 -3.21 12.44 -29.53
C ASP A 239 -3.54 11.44 -30.67
N THR A 240 -2.73 10.40 -30.86
CA THR A 240 -2.91 9.41 -31.95
C THR A 240 -3.67 8.15 -31.55
N ASN A 241 -3.74 7.80 -30.26
CA ASN A 241 -4.44 6.61 -29.78
C ASN A 241 -5.84 7.00 -29.28
N PRO A 242 -6.91 6.66 -30.03
CA PRO A 242 -8.26 7.09 -29.70
C PRO A 242 -8.74 6.51 -28.37
N THR A 243 -8.36 5.27 -28.03
CA THR A 243 -8.77 4.64 -26.77
C THR A 243 -8.12 5.31 -25.56
N LEU A 244 -6.83 5.63 -25.68
CA LEU A 244 -6.09 6.36 -24.65
C LEU A 244 -6.70 7.75 -24.41
N ALA A 245 -6.94 8.51 -25.48
CA ALA A 245 -7.58 9.83 -25.41
C ALA A 245 -9.02 9.76 -24.87
N ARG A 246 -9.75 8.68 -25.17
CA ARG A 246 -11.14 8.51 -24.76
C ARG A 246 -11.28 8.26 -23.26
N ASN A 247 -10.44 7.39 -22.71
CA ASN A 247 -10.67 6.77 -21.41
C ASN A 247 -9.69 7.22 -20.31
N VAL A 248 -8.54 7.82 -20.66
CA VAL A 248 -7.48 8.13 -19.68
C VAL A 248 -7.39 9.61 -19.33
N ASP A 249 -7.59 9.90 -18.04
CA ASP A 249 -7.13 11.11 -17.38
C ASP A 249 -5.68 10.94 -16.93
N LEU A 250 -4.75 11.73 -17.47
CA LEU A 250 -3.33 11.62 -17.17
C LEU A 250 -2.88 12.76 -16.26
N HIS A 251 -2.27 12.43 -15.13
CA HIS A 251 -1.74 13.38 -14.15
C HIS A 251 -0.23 13.27 -14.11
N LEU A 252 0.47 14.37 -14.39
CA LEU A 252 1.92 14.38 -14.44
C LEU A 252 2.50 14.85 -13.11
N ILE A 253 3.46 14.09 -12.59
CA ILE A 253 4.19 14.42 -11.36
C ILE A 253 5.69 14.39 -11.65
N ALA A 254 6.35 15.55 -11.62
CA ALA A 254 7.81 15.58 -11.70
C ALA A 254 8.43 15.46 -10.31
N ARG A 255 9.34 14.49 -10.11
CA ARG A 255 9.97 14.21 -8.83
C ARG A 255 11.47 13.95 -8.93
N PRO A 256 12.27 14.40 -7.96
CA PRO A 256 13.68 14.12 -7.93
C PRO A 256 13.94 12.61 -7.84
N THR A 257 14.94 12.13 -8.57
CA THR A 257 15.39 10.73 -8.45
C THR A 257 16.11 10.53 -7.13
N SER A 258 15.84 9.41 -6.46
CA SER A 258 16.49 9.07 -5.20
C SER A 258 17.52 7.96 -5.41
N GLY A 259 18.80 8.33 -5.57
CA GLY A 259 19.91 7.40 -5.74
C GLY A 259 20.63 7.50 -7.08
N ASN A 260 21.72 6.75 -7.24
CA ASN A 260 22.58 6.77 -8.43
C ASN A 260 21.97 6.05 -9.65
N ASP A 261 20.83 5.39 -9.51
CA ASP A 261 20.18 4.60 -10.56
C ASP A 261 19.14 5.39 -11.38
N GLY A 262 18.91 6.67 -11.05
CA GLY A 262 17.96 7.53 -11.76
C GLY A 262 16.50 7.10 -11.61
N ARG A 263 16.18 6.24 -10.64
CA ARG A 263 14.81 5.75 -10.42
C ARG A 263 14.05 6.60 -9.41
N ILE A 264 12.73 6.66 -9.60
CA ILE A 264 11.82 7.25 -8.62
C ILE A 264 11.50 6.16 -7.61
N ARG A 265 12.05 6.30 -6.41
CA ARG A 265 11.86 5.33 -5.30
C ARG A 265 10.87 5.84 -4.25
N THR A 266 10.58 7.14 -4.26
CA THR A 266 9.70 7.84 -3.31
C THR A 266 8.34 8.14 -3.96
N GLY A 267 7.32 8.35 -3.13
CA GLY A 267 6.05 8.92 -3.60
C GLY A 267 5.18 7.98 -4.44
N GLN A 268 5.13 6.69 -4.11
CA GLN A 268 4.11 5.83 -4.72
C GLN A 268 2.74 6.09 -4.09
N GLN A 269 2.69 6.36 -2.78
CA GLN A 269 1.45 6.54 -2.02
C GLN A 269 0.71 7.84 -2.34
N ASP A 270 1.43 8.96 -2.43
CA ASP A 270 0.87 10.24 -2.82
C ASP A 270 0.44 10.23 -4.30
N ALA A 271 1.14 9.50 -5.18
CA ALA A 271 0.68 9.27 -6.55
C ALA A 271 -0.61 8.42 -6.61
N ARG A 272 -0.77 7.42 -5.73
CA ARG A 272 -2.05 6.67 -5.58
C ARG A 272 -3.16 7.59 -5.11
N ASN A 273 -2.90 8.39 -4.08
CA ASN A 273 -3.85 9.39 -3.58
C ASN A 273 -4.27 10.37 -4.68
N LEU A 274 -3.32 10.85 -5.49
CA LEU A 274 -3.58 11.74 -6.61
C LEU A 274 -4.48 11.08 -7.67
N ALA A 275 -4.14 9.85 -8.09
CA ALA A 275 -4.95 9.11 -9.06
C ALA A 275 -6.38 8.89 -8.53
N ARG A 276 -6.54 8.55 -7.25
CA ARG A 276 -7.88 8.46 -6.63
C ARG A 276 -8.59 9.80 -6.56
N LEU A 277 -7.91 10.85 -6.12
CA LEU A 277 -8.49 12.19 -5.95
C LEU A 277 -9.06 12.75 -7.24
N PHE A 278 -8.37 12.54 -8.36
CA PHE A 278 -8.78 13.03 -9.68
C PHE A 278 -9.59 12.03 -10.50
N ALA A 279 -9.91 10.87 -9.93
CA ALA A 279 -10.90 9.98 -10.54
C ALA A 279 -12.26 10.69 -10.62
N ARG A 280 -12.87 10.68 -11.81
CA ARG A 280 -14.14 11.38 -12.08
C ARG A 280 -15.38 10.58 -11.65
N SER A 281 -15.26 9.27 -11.47
CA SER A 281 -16.37 8.43 -10.98
C SER A 281 -16.30 8.19 -9.46
N ARG A 282 -17.41 7.72 -8.90
CA ARG A 282 -17.60 7.46 -7.46
C ARG A 282 -16.85 6.21 -6.99
N TYR A 283 -16.71 5.20 -7.84
CA TYR A 283 -16.04 3.94 -7.48
C TYR A 283 -14.67 3.86 -8.12
N VAL A 284 -13.68 3.48 -7.32
CA VAL A 284 -12.27 3.44 -7.73
C VAL A 284 -11.63 2.10 -7.39
N ALA A 285 -10.78 1.59 -8.28
CA ALA A 285 -9.92 0.44 -8.04
C ALA A 285 -8.45 0.83 -8.16
N HIS A 286 -7.68 0.69 -7.09
CA HIS A 286 -6.23 0.89 -7.15
C HIS A 286 -5.55 -0.32 -7.76
N ILE A 287 -4.96 -0.13 -8.95
CA ILE A 287 -4.37 -1.23 -9.71
C ILE A 287 -2.98 -0.94 -10.24
N PRO A 288 -2.06 -1.93 -10.20
CA PRO A 288 -0.81 -1.86 -10.94
C PRO A 288 -1.09 -1.75 -12.44
N VAL A 289 -0.32 -0.93 -13.15
CA VAL A 289 -0.47 -0.76 -14.61
C VAL A 289 -0.17 -2.05 -15.40
N THR A 290 0.53 -3.02 -14.79
CA THR A 290 0.90 -4.33 -15.36
C THR A 290 -0.13 -5.43 -15.07
N THR A 291 -1.40 -5.06 -14.97
CA THR A 291 -2.52 -5.96 -14.68
C THR A 291 -3.28 -6.28 -15.96
N LEU A 292 -3.63 -7.55 -16.13
CA LEU A 292 -4.56 -8.02 -17.15
C LEU A 292 -5.95 -8.20 -16.55
N TRP A 293 -6.95 -7.70 -17.27
CA TRP A 293 -8.36 -7.78 -16.91
C TRP A 293 -8.98 -9.02 -17.53
N MET A 294 -9.50 -9.90 -16.68
CA MET A 294 -10.07 -11.18 -17.13
C MET A 294 -11.59 -11.19 -17.07
N THR A 295 -12.20 -10.42 -16.17
CA THR A 295 -13.63 -10.47 -15.84
C THR A 295 -14.25 -9.07 -15.83
N ASN A 296 -15.59 -9.00 -15.92
CA ASN A 296 -16.32 -7.74 -15.99
C ASN A 296 -16.59 -7.15 -14.59
N LEU A 297 -15.59 -6.46 -14.03
CA LEU A 297 -15.70 -5.84 -12.72
C LEU A 297 -16.76 -4.73 -12.62
N THR A 298 -17.11 -4.09 -13.74
CA THR A 298 -18.18 -3.08 -13.75
C THR A 298 -19.53 -3.70 -13.37
N ALA A 299 -19.77 -4.94 -13.81
CA ALA A 299 -20.96 -5.70 -13.40
C ALA A 299 -20.91 -6.07 -11.91
N ALA A 300 -19.74 -6.42 -11.38
CA ALA A 300 -19.54 -6.70 -9.96
C ALA A 300 -19.83 -5.47 -9.08
N VAL A 301 -19.33 -4.29 -9.47
CA VAL A 301 -19.63 -3.02 -8.78
C VAL A 301 -21.13 -2.77 -8.75
N SER A 302 -21.81 -2.90 -9.90
CA SER A 302 -23.26 -2.72 -10.01
C SER A 302 -24.05 -3.68 -9.11
N THR A 303 -23.54 -4.90 -8.92
CA THR A 303 -24.17 -5.93 -8.09
C THR A 303 -24.03 -5.66 -6.60
N TYR A 304 -22.92 -5.03 -6.17
CA TYR A 304 -22.57 -4.85 -4.77
C TYR A 304 -22.47 -3.38 -4.34
N LEU A 305 -23.21 -2.48 -5.01
CA LEU A 305 -23.24 -1.04 -4.70
C LEU A 305 -23.56 -0.77 -3.22
N ASP A 306 -24.56 -1.46 -2.67
CA ASP A 306 -24.97 -1.28 -1.27
C ASP A 306 -23.84 -1.52 -0.27
N ARG A 307 -22.91 -2.44 -0.60
CA ARG A 307 -21.73 -2.70 0.25
C ARG A 307 -20.72 -1.57 0.15
N LEU A 308 -20.42 -1.13 -1.07
CA LEU A 308 -19.51 0.00 -1.31
C LEU A 308 -20.05 1.28 -0.65
N ASP A 309 -21.34 1.57 -0.80
CA ASP A 309 -21.97 2.75 -0.22
C ASP A 309 -22.11 2.68 1.30
N ALA A 310 -22.08 1.47 1.88
CA ALA A 310 -21.95 1.27 3.33
C ALA A 310 -20.52 1.50 3.85
N GLY A 311 -19.55 1.72 2.96
CA GLY A 311 -18.14 1.88 3.30
C GLY A 311 -17.36 0.57 3.40
N ASP A 312 -17.86 -0.52 2.83
CA ASP A 312 -17.11 -1.77 2.68
C ASP A 312 -16.27 -1.78 1.40
N LEU A 313 -15.29 -2.67 1.35
CA LEU A 313 -14.42 -2.88 0.20
C LEU A 313 -14.75 -4.18 -0.52
N LEU A 314 -14.68 -4.15 -1.86
CA LEU A 314 -14.70 -5.36 -2.68
C LEU A 314 -13.28 -5.73 -3.06
N ILE A 315 -12.78 -6.83 -2.52
CA ILE A 315 -11.48 -7.39 -2.83
C ILE A 315 -11.56 -8.15 -4.15
N VAL A 316 -10.63 -7.85 -5.06
CA VAL A 316 -10.50 -8.52 -6.35
C VAL A 316 -9.33 -9.51 -6.28
N PRO A 317 -9.59 -10.82 -6.24
CA PRO A 317 -8.57 -11.85 -6.31
C PRO A 317 -7.58 -11.61 -7.44
N THR A 318 -6.30 -11.68 -7.10
CA THR A 318 -5.21 -11.45 -8.06
C THR A 318 -4.46 -12.74 -8.29
N PHE A 319 -4.36 -13.20 -9.53
CA PHE A 319 -3.61 -14.41 -9.89
C PHE A 319 -2.27 -14.06 -10.52
N ALA A 320 -1.27 -14.91 -10.28
CA ALA A 320 0.02 -14.77 -10.92
C ALA A 320 0.69 -16.11 -11.18
N PHE A 321 1.70 -16.07 -12.05
CA PHE A 321 2.53 -17.23 -12.37
C PHE A 321 3.53 -17.55 -11.24
N PRO A 322 3.85 -18.84 -11.01
CA PRO A 322 4.92 -19.25 -10.12
C PRO A 322 6.26 -18.62 -10.52
N LYS A 323 7.07 -18.24 -9.51
CA LYS A 323 8.38 -17.59 -9.71
C LYS A 323 9.30 -18.35 -10.70
N SER A 324 9.23 -19.68 -10.74
CA SER A 324 10.01 -20.56 -11.63
C SER A 324 9.58 -20.51 -13.11
N SER A 325 8.33 -20.19 -13.41
CA SER A 325 7.76 -20.21 -14.76
C SER A 325 7.84 -18.85 -15.48
N ASN A 326 8.19 -17.79 -14.74
CA ASN A 326 8.09 -16.40 -15.16
C ASN A 326 8.91 -16.03 -16.41
N ARG A 327 10.09 -16.64 -16.61
CA ARG A 327 10.98 -16.23 -17.72
C ARG A 327 10.51 -16.70 -19.10
N LYS A 328 9.69 -17.76 -19.16
CA LYS A 328 9.10 -18.26 -20.40
C LYS A 328 7.69 -17.72 -20.62
N ILE A 329 6.89 -17.60 -19.57
CA ILE A 329 5.49 -17.17 -19.72
C ILE A 329 5.34 -15.66 -19.88
N ALA A 330 6.22 -14.83 -19.28
CA ALA A 330 6.23 -13.40 -19.61
C ALA A 330 6.50 -13.18 -21.11
N THR A 331 7.41 -13.95 -21.71
CA THR A 331 7.67 -13.90 -23.15
C THR A 331 6.46 -14.34 -23.98
N ILE A 332 5.67 -15.32 -23.52
CA ILE A 332 4.45 -15.77 -24.19
C ILE A 332 3.30 -14.77 -24.02
N ALA A 333 3.12 -14.22 -22.82
CA ALA A 333 2.10 -13.20 -22.54
C ALA A 333 2.39 -11.85 -23.23
N PHE A 334 3.66 -11.58 -23.56
CA PHE A 334 4.10 -10.31 -24.16
C PHE A 334 4.68 -10.44 -25.58
N GLY A 335 4.73 -11.64 -26.17
CA GLY A 335 5.47 -11.91 -27.41
C GLY A 335 4.90 -13.08 -28.22
N MET A 336 4.02 -12.71 -29.16
CA MET A 336 3.55 -13.47 -30.34
C MET A 336 2.45 -14.53 -30.19
N GLU A 337 1.46 -14.33 -31.08
CA GLU A 337 0.51 -15.24 -31.75
C GLU A 337 -0.61 -15.91 -30.94
N GLU A 338 -1.80 -15.28 -31.03
CA GLU A 338 -3.15 -15.80 -31.31
C GLU A 338 -3.71 -17.09 -30.65
N GLU A 339 -2.97 -17.84 -29.82
CA GLU A 339 -3.44 -19.11 -29.27
C GLU A 339 -3.12 -19.32 -27.77
N TYR A 340 -2.91 -18.24 -27.00
CA TYR A 340 -2.90 -18.34 -25.54
C TYR A 340 -4.31 -18.07 -25.00
N HIS A 341 -5.10 -19.14 -24.84
CA HIS A 341 -6.44 -19.08 -24.28
C HIS A 341 -6.38 -18.70 -22.79
N TRP A 342 -6.47 -17.42 -22.45
CA TRP A 342 -6.55 -16.97 -21.05
C TRP A 342 -7.81 -17.52 -20.38
N PRO A 343 -7.76 -17.85 -19.07
CA PRO A 343 -8.95 -18.19 -18.34
C PRO A 343 -9.85 -16.95 -18.30
N THR A 344 -11.08 -17.10 -18.81
CA THR A 344 -12.06 -16.02 -18.91
C THR A 344 -13.14 -16.11 -17.83
N ASN A 345 -13.23 -17.25 -17.15
CA ASN A 345 -14.16 -17.50 -16.07
C ASN A 345 -13.48 -18.24 -14.92
N LYS A 346 -14.19 -18.34 -13.80
CA LYS A 346 -13.68 -18.96 -12.58
C LYS A 346 -13.31 -20.44 -12.77
N ALA A 347 -14.13 -21.20 -13.49
CA ALA A 347 -13.90 -22.64 -13.67
C ALA A 347 -12.57 -22.89 -14.39
N GLU A 348 -12.31 -22.18 -15.48
CA GLU A 348 -11.04 -22.24 -16.20
C GLU A 348 -9.86 -21.78 -15.33
N MET A 349 -10.03 -20.75 -14.50
CA MET A 349 -8.97 -20.32 -13.58
C MET A 349 -8.66 -21.40 -12.52
N VAL A 350 -9.68 -22.06 -11.99
CA VAL A 350 -9.50 -23.18 -11.05
C VAL A 350 -8.73 -24.31 -11.71
N GLU A 351 -9.02 -24.66 -12.96
CA GLU A 351 -8.24 -25.64 -13.74
C GLU A 351 -6.77 -25.21 -13.85
N TRP A 352 -6.52 -23.93 -14.14
CA TRP A 352 -5.15 -23.41 -14.24
C TRP A 352 -4.38 -23.48 -12.92
N VAL A 353 -5.05 -23.25 -11.80
CA VAL A 353 -4.43 -23.39 -10.48
C VAL A 353 -4.19 -24.85 -10.14
N ASP A 354 -5.14 -25.74 -10.44
CA ASP A 354 -5.00 -27.18 -10.22
C ASP A 354 -3.85 -27.77 -11.05
N ASP A 355 -3.63 -27.24 -12.26
CA ASP A 355 -2.49 -27.55 -13.13
C ASP A 355 -1.16 -26.88 -12.69
N ASN A 356 -1.15 -26.17 -11.56
CA ASN A 356 0.00 -25.41 -11.05
C ASN A 356 0.55 -24.36 -12.03
N ARG A 357 -0.28 -23.87 -12.96
CA ARG A 357 0.10 -22.81 -13.91
C ARG A 357 0.08 -21.45 -13.25
N MET A 358 -0.84 -21.24 -12.31
CA MET A 358 -1.03 -20.00 -11.57
C MET A 358 -1.43 -20.27 -10.11
N GLY A 359 -1.48 -19.21 -9.31
CA GLY A 359 -2.15 -19.21 -8.02
C GLY A 359 -2.52 -17.80 -7.60
N ILE A 360 -3.37 -17.68 -6.57
CA ILE A 360 -3.69 -16.40 -5.94
C ILE A 360 -2.41 -15.82 -5.34
N LEU A 361 -2.13 -14.57 -5.72
CA LEU A 361 -1.02 -13.77 -5.28
C LEU A 361 -1.48 -12.78 -4.22
N ASP A 362 -1.17 -13.09 -2.97
CA ASP A 362 -1.10 -12.09 -1.90
C ASP A 362 0.39 -11.79 -1.67
N TYR A 363 0.83 -10.54 -1.89
CA TYR A 363 2.23 -10.19 -2.14
C TYR A 363 3.27 -10.68 -1.09
N HIS A 364 2.87 -10.80 0.17
CA HIS A 364 3.74 -11.25 1.27
C HIS A 364 3.66 -12.75 1.57
N TRP A 365 2.90 -13.50 0.77
CA TRP A 365 2.65 -14.93 0.93
C TRP A 365 3.12 -15.72 -0.29
N ASN A 366 3.31 -17.02 -0.10
CA ASN A 366 3.40 -17.92 -1.23
C ASN A 366 2.04 -17.98 -1.92
N LEU A 367 2.05 -18.38 -3.20
CA LEU A 367 0.82 -18.52 -3.97
C LEU A 367 -0.17 -19.42 -3.21
N ASN A 368 -1.44 -19.00 -3.17
CA ASN A 368 -2.55 -19.68 -2.51
C ASN A 368 -2.50 -19.75 -0.96
N THR A 369 -1.51 -19.15 -0.29
CA THR A 369 -1.37 -19.24 1.18
C THR A 369 -1.71 -17.96 1.94
N GLY A 370 -2.21 -16.93 1.25
CA GLY A 370 -2.49 -15.63 1.85
C GLY A 370 -3.93 -15.42 2.33
N PRO A 371 -4.24 -14.22 2.87
CA PRO A 371 -5.53 -13.90 3.47
C PRO A 371 -6.74 -14.06 2.56
N THR A 372 -6.57 -13.93 1.23
CA THR A 372 -7.66 -14.12 0.27
C THR A 372 -8.23 -15.56 0.33
N SER A 373 -7.43 -16.55 0.72
CA SER A 373 -7.76 -17.98 0.80
C SER A 373 -8.27 -18.57 -0.52
N TYR A 374 -7.39 -19.25 -1.26
CA TYR A 374 -7.77 -19.95 -2.49
C TYR A 374 -8.83 -21.04 -2.26
N THR A 375 -8.75 -21.76 -1.14
CA THR A 375 -9.73 -22.82 -0.82
C THR A 375 -11.14 -22.27 -0.68
N LEU A 376 -11.31 -21.15 0.03
CA LEU A 376 -12.61 -20.50 0.15
C LEU A 376 -13.05 -19.88 -1.17
N TRP A 377 -12.13 -19.18 -1.87
CA TRP A 377 -12.44 -18.58 -3.15
C TRP A 377 -12.95 -19.62 -4.15
N ARG A 378 -12.28 -20.77 -4.26
CA ARG A 378 -12.66 -21.87 -5.17
C ARG A 378 -14.11 -22.32 -4.97
N GLU A 379 -14.56 -22.42 -3.72
CA GLU A 379 -15.86 -22.98 -3.35
C GLU A 379 -16.97 -21.91 -3.26
N ALA A 380 -16.62 -20.65 -3.08
CA ALA A 380 -17.57 -19.57 -2.86
C ALA A 380 -18.42 -19.27 -4.11
N SER A 381 -19.74 -19.23 -3.97
CA SER A 381 -20.66 -18.69 -4.99
C SER A 381 -21.05 -17.24 -4.72
N GLU A 382 -20.91 -16.80 -3.47
CA GLU A 382 -21.26 -15.46 -2.96
C GLU A 382 -20.03 -14.78 -2.36
N PRO A 383 -19.99 -13.45 -2.27
CA PRO A 383 -18.89 -12.75 -1.61
C PRO A 383 -18.73 -13.16 -0.16
N TYR A 384 -17.48 -13.29 0.28
CA TYR A 384 -17.16 -13.70 1.64
C TYR A 384 -16.17 -12.74 2.28
N LEU A 385 -16.20 -12.63 3.61
CA LEU A 385 -15.25 -11.82 4.35
C LEU A 385 -13.87 -12.45 4.35
N VAL A 386 -12.82 -11.63 4.24
CA VAL A 386 -11.44 -12.09 4.45
C VAL A 386 -11.33 -12.78 5.81
N PRO A 387 -11.05 -14.10 5.88
CA PRO A 387 -11.21 -14.88 7.10
C PRO A 387 -10.13 -14.61 8.15
N ASN A 388 -8.90 -14.35 7.72
CA ASN A 388 -7.74 -14.17 8.59
C ASN A 388 -6.97 -12.94 8.12
N TYR A 389 -7.49 -11.76 8.44
CA TYR A 389 -6.82 -10.52 8.11
C TYR A 389 -5.41 -10.44 8.73
N ASP A 390 -4.46 -9.98 7.93
CA ASP A 390 -3.11 -9.66 8.33
C ASP A 390 -2.77 -8.24 7.89
N TYR A 391 -2.02 -7.50 8.71
CA TYR A 391 -1.69 -6.10 8.43
C TYR A 391 -0.69 -5.91 7.28
N HIS A 392 -0.08 -6.97 6.76
CA HIS A 392 0.64 -6.95 5.50
C HIS A 392 -0.25 -7.21 4.28
N TYR A 393 -1.53 -7.48 4.47
CA TYR A 393 -2.44 -7.76 3.37
C TYR A 393 -2.59 -6.53 2.47
N SER A 394 -2.42 -6.74 1.17
CA SER A 394 -2.35 -5.68 0.16
C SER A 394 -2.91 -6.16 -1.18
N PRO A 395 -4.21 -6.50 -1.23
CA PRO A 395 -4.85 -6.94 -2.46
C PRO A 395 -5.16 -5.75 -3.37
N VAL A 396 -5.64 -6.04 -4.58
CA VAL A 396 -6.45 -5.08 -5.32
C VAL A 396 -7.85 -5.03 -4.72
N TYR A 397 -8.37 -3.82 -4.55
CA TYR A 397 -9.70 -3.61 -4.01
C TYR A 397 -10.42 -2.47 -4.73
N ILE A 398 -11.75 -2.54 -4.73
CA ILE A 398 -12.67 -1.51 -5.17
C ILE A 398 -13.25 -0.83 -3.93
N ALA A 399 -13.30 0.49 -3.98
CA ALA A 399 -13.74 1.35 -2.89
C ALA A 399 -14.57 2.52 -3.43
N THR A 400 -15.26 3.24 -2.55
CA THR A 400 -15.71 4.60 -2.91
C THR A 400 -14.52 5.55 -2.94
N ARG A 401 -14.61 6.57 -3.79
CA ARG A 401 -13.55 7.58 -3.95
C ARG A 401 -13.38 8.40 -2.68
N ASP A 402 -14.45 8.71 -1.95
CA ASP A 402 -14.44 9.78 -0.97
C ASP A 402 -14.49 9.30 0.50
N ASP A 403 -15.02 8.10 0.79
CA ASP A 403 -15.37 7.71 2.18
C ASP A 403 -14.26 6.96 2.94
N HIS A 404 -13.10 6.77 2.31
CA HIS A 404 -11.99 6.03 2.92
C HIS A 404 -10.80 6.93 3.24
N PRO A 405 -10.00 6.59 4.26
CA PRO A 405 -8.74 7.25 4.53
C PRO A 405 -7.81 7.28 3.30
N TRP A 406 -6.99 8.32 3.21
CA TRP A 406 -5.95 8.41 2.19
C TRP A 406 -4.77 7.50 2.52
N CYS A 407 -4.07 7.01 1.49
CA CYS A 407 -2.82 6.28 1.68
C CYS A 407 -1.82 7.13 2.47
N GLU A 408 -1.16 6.52 3.45
CA GLU A 408 -0.19 7.21 4.29
C GLU A 408 1.13 7.46 3.52
N GLU A 409 1.40 8.73 3.26
CA GLU A 409 2.48 9.16 2.34
C GLU A 409 3.88 9.14 2.95
N ARG A 410 3.98 8.87 4.25
CA ARG A 410 5.28 8.62 4.91
C ARG A 410 5.97 7.36 4.40
N PHE A 411 5.24 6.49 3.70
CA PHE A 411 5.78 5.27 3.13
C PHE A 411 6.19 5.48 1.68
N MET A 412 7.33 4.91 1.33
CA MET A 412 7.86 4.91 -0.03
C MET A 412 6.91 4.18 -0.98
N ASP A 413 6.62 2.93 -0.62
CA ASP A 413 5.67 2.05 -1.29
C ASP A 413 5.23 0.97 -0.29
N GLU A 414 4.07 1.15 0.34
CA GLU A 414 3.51 0.22 1.33
C GLU A 414 1.98 0.18 1.22
N PRO A 415 1.40 -0.43 0.16
CA PRO A 415 -0.04 -0.34 -0.07
C PRO A 415 -0.87 -1.02 1.04
N SER A 416 -0.26 -1.96 1.79
CA SER A 416 -0.84 -2.55 3.00
C SER A 416 -1.19 -1.50 4.06
N ALA A 417 -0.42 -0.41 4.14
CA ALA A 417 -0.69 0.70 5.06
C ALA A 417 -2.00 1.42 4.75
N CYS A 418 -2.34 1.56 3.46
CA CYS A 418 -3.60 2.16 3.02
C CYS A 418 -4.77 1.29 3.48
N LEU A 419 -4.72 0.00 3.14
CA LEU A 419 -5.76 -0.96 3.50
C LEU A 419 -5.93 -1.05 5.02
N TYR A 420 -4.83 -1.06 5.77
CA TYR A 420 -4.86 -1.11 7.24
C TYR A 420 -5.66 0.05 7.83
N SER A 421 -5.42 1.28 7.37
CA SER A 421 -6.19 2.43 7.85
C SER A 421 -7.68 2.34 7.51
N THR A 422 -8.01 1.84 6.32
CA THR A 422 -9.41 1.63 5.90
C THR A 422 -10.10 0.55 6.72
N TYR A 423 -9.41 -0.55 6.99
CA TYR A 423 -9.90 -1.65 7.83
C TYR A 423 -10.15 -1.19 9.27
N LEU A 424 -9.21 -0.42 9.84
CA LEU A 424 -9.39 0.19 11.17
C LEU A 424 -10.52 1.23 11.22
N ASN A 425 -10.85 1.85 10.10
CA ASN A 425 -11.99 2.77 9.99
C ASN A 425 -13.35 2.03 9.92
N GLY A 426 -13.36 0.70 10.00
CA GLY A 426 -14.57 -0.12 10.08
C GLY A 426 -15.01 -0.78 8.78
N ALA A 427 -14.24 -0.65 7.70
CA ALA A 427 -14.58 -1.25 6.41
C ALA A 427 -14.41 -2.78 6.44
N ASN A 428 -15.44 -3.52 6.02
CA ASN A 428 -15.32 -4.95 5.79
C ASN A 428 -14.66 -5.24 4.44
N LEU A 429 -13.93 -6.36 4.38
CA LEU A 429 -13.20 -6.78 3.18
C LEU A 429 -13.91 -7.97 2.54
N TRP A 430 -14.73 -7.73 1.51
CA TRP A 430 -15.51 -8.76 0.82
C TRP A 430 -14.80 -9.24 -0.44
N VAL A 431 -14.40 -10.51 -0.48
CA VAL A 431 -13.78 -11.12 -1.65
C VAL A 431 -14.83 -11.46 -2.70
N LEU A 432 -14.63 -10.97 -3.93
CA LEU A 432 -15.48 -11.30 -5.06
C LEU A 432 -15.33 -12.78 -5.44
N PRO A 433 -16.44 -13.53 -5.58
CA PRO A 433 -16.37 -14.98 -5.77
C PRO A 433 -16.05 -15.36 -7.22
N ASN A 434 -16.41 -14.52 -8.20
CA ASN A 434 -16.32 -14.87 -9.63
C ASN A 434 -15.36 -13.98 -10.41
N ASP A 435 -15.10 -12.78 -9.92
CA ASP A 435 -14.23 -11.82 -10.58
C ASP A 435 -12.78 -11.96 -10.10
N TYR A 436 -11.86 -11.74 -11.02
CA TYR A 436 -10.42 -11.77 -10.76
C TYR A 436 -9.64 -11.02 -11.83
N ILE A 437 -8.39 -10.72 -11.48
CA ILE A 437 -7.38 -10.13 -12.35
C ILE A 437 -6.14 -11.00 -12.38
N VAL A 438 -5.30 -10.81 -13.39
CA VAL A 438 -4.01 -11.49 -13.52
C VAL A 438 -2.88 -10.47 -13.53
N ARG A 439 -1.83 -10.72 -12.76
CA ARG A 439 -0.58 -9.96 -12.81
C ARG A 439 0.47 -10.72 -13.62
N THR A 440 0.86 -10.12 -14.74
CA THR A 440 1.89 -10.67 -15.64
C THR A 440 3.31 -10.35 -15.21
N GLY A 441 3.49 -9.42 -14.27
CA GLY A 441 4.76 -9.10 -13.64
C GLY A 441 4.74 -9.39 -12.15
N GLN A 442 5.77 -10.06 -11.65
CA GLN A 442 6.08 -10.01 -10.23
C GLN A 442 6.92 -8.74 -10.02
N GLU A 443 6.33 -7.71 -9.42
CA GLU A 443 7.15 -6.61 -8.90
C GLU A 443 8.20 -7.22 -7.97
N PRO A 444 9.49 -6.87 -8.13
CA PRO A 444 10.54 -7.47 -7.33
C PRO A 444 10.18 -7.29 -5.87
N GLU A 445 10.35 -8.38 -5.11
CA GLU A 445 10.12 -8.46 -3.68
C GLU A 445 10.97 -7.38 -3.00
N ASN A 446 10.36 -6.23 -2.79
CA ASN A 446 10.94 -5.03 -2.19
C ASN A 446 12.25 -4.52 -2.86
N LYS A 447 12.18 -3.43 -3.65
CA LYS A 447 13.36 -2.75 -4.24
C LYS A 447 14.20 -1.97 -3.22
N LEU A 448 13.88 -2.05 -1.93
CA LEU A 448 14.63 -1.36 -0.88
C LEU A 448 15.91 -2.11 -0.54
N THR A 449 16.94 -1.35 -0.21
CA THR A 449 18.15 -1.84 0.45
C THR A 449 17.80 -2.41 1.83
N MET A 450 18.70 -3.21 2.41
CA MET A 450 18.47 -3.78 3.74
C MET A 450 18.24 -2.72 4.82
N ASP A 451 18.97 -1.60 4.78
CA ASP A 451 18.83 -0.51 5.74
C ASP A 451 17.49 0.21 5.59
N GLU A 452 17.09 0.51 4.36
CA GLU A 452 15.78 1.09 4.05
C GLU A 452 14.64 0.16 4.48
N ARG A 453 14.80 -1.16 4.29
CA ARG A 453 13.82 -2.16 4.74
C ARG A 453 13.69 -2.18 6.26
N ILE A 454 14.81 -2.15 6.99
CA ILE A 454 14.80 -2.08 8.46
C ILE A 454 14.09 -0.81 8.93
N LEU A 455 14.35 0.33 8.27
CA LEU A 455 13.69 1.59 8.57
C LEU A 455 12.18 1.52 8.31
N GLN A 456 11.77 1.02 7.14
CA GLN A 456 10.36 0.85 6.77
C GLN A 456 9.64 -0.06 7.77
N LEU A 457 10.23 -1.19 8.17
CA LEU A 457 9.63 -2.10 9.16
C LEU A 457 9.44 -1.44 10.52
N LYS A 458 10.42 -0.65 11.00
CA LYS A 458 10.30 0.12 12.24
C LYS A 458 9.21 1.19 12.14
N LEU A 459 9.18 1.91 11.03
CA LEU A 459 8.17 2.93 10.75
C LEU A 459 6.77 2.33 10.71
N TYR A 460 6.62 1.19 10.03
CA TYR A 460 5.36 0.50 9.88
C TYR A 460 4.83 -0.05 11.21
N LYS A 461 5.72 -0.59 12.06
CA LYS A 461 5.34 -0.98 13.42
C LYS A 461 4.76 0.19 14.22
N ASN A 462 5.44 1.34 14.22
CA ASN A 462 4.99 2.52 14.95
C ASN A 462 3.68 3.09 14.36
N TYR A 463 3.57 3.06 13.03
CA TYR A 463 2.36 3.45 12.31
C TYR A 463 1.14 2.66 12.79
N ARG A 464 1.23 1.33 12.91
CA ARG A 464 0.09 0.51 13.34
C ARG A 464 -0.42 0.88 14.72
N ILE A 465 0.51 1.12 15.66
CA ILE A 465 0.17 1.60 17.02
C ILE A 465 -0.50 2.97 16.95
N GLU A 466 0.04 3.89 16.15
CA GLU A 466 -0.51 5.24 15.98
C GLU A 466 -1.94 5.20 15.42
N GLN A 467 -2.16 4.43 14.34
CA GLN A 467 -3.48 4.30 13.72
C GLN A 467 -4.48 3.63 14.65
N CYS A 468 -4.05 2.59 15.38
CA CYS A 468 -4.87 1.97 16.41
C CYS A 468 -5.37 3.03 17.43
N VAL A 469 -4.46 3.83 18.00
CA VAL A 469 -4.86 4.84 19.00
C VAL A 469 -5.72 5.94 18.37
N PHE A 470 -5.43 6.33 17.13
CA PHE A 470 -6.18 7.33 16.39
C PHE A 470 -7.64 6.90 16.16
N TYR A 471 -7.87 5.75 15.51
CA TYR A 471 -9.22 5.29 15.21
C TYR A 471 -9.98 4.86 16.47
N ALA A 472 -9.33 4.22 17.44
CA ALA A 472 -10.00 3.88 18.70
C ALA A 472 -10.56 5.13 19.40
N ARG A 473 -9.81 6.23 19.41
CA ARG A 473 -10.29 7.53 19.93
C ARG A 473 -11.42 8.12 19.09
N GLN A 474 -11.33 8.00 17.76
CA GLN A 474 -12.39 8.49 16.87
C GLN A 474 -13.72 7.76 17.15
N PHE A 475 -13.71 6.44 17.20
CA PHE A 475 -14.88 5.61 17.54
C PHE A 475 -15.40 5.90 18.96
N ASP A 476 -14.53 6.14 19.93
CA ASP A 476 -14.91 6.51 21.31
C ASP A 476 -15.59 7.88 21.35
N GLN A 477 -15.06 8.88 20.62
CA GLN A 477 -15.62 10.23 20.55
C GLN A 477 -17.03 10.26 19.97
N VAL A 478 -17.35 9.39 19.01
CA VAL A 478 -18.69 9.27 18.43
C VAL A 478 -19.54 8.19 19.13
N SER A 479 -19.05 7.60 20.23
CA SER A 479 -19.75 6.57 21.01
C SER A 479 -20.11 5.30 20.22
N THR A 480 -19.33 4.94 19.20
CA THR A 480 -19.52 3.72 18.39
C THR A 480 -18.45 2.64 18.66
N PHE A 481 -17.54 2.87 19.61
CA PHE A 481 -16.48 1.90 19.97
C PHE A 481 -16.98 0.57 20.54
N SER A 482 -18.25 0.45 20.91
CA SER A 482 -18.88 -0.80 21.37
C SER A 482 -19.76 -1.46 20.32
N THR A 483 -19.73 -1.00 19.06
CA THR A 483 -20.55 -1.51 17.96
C THR A 483 -19.74 -2.42 17.05
N GLU A 484 -20.42 -3.22 16.22
CA GLU A 484 -19.79 -4.14 15.25
C GLU A 484 -18.85 -3.40 14.26
N GLN A 485 -19.14 -2.14 13.92
CA GLN A 485 -18.27 -1.32 13.06
C GLN A 485 -16.86 -1.12 13.65
N SER A 486 -16.72 -1.28 14.96
CA SER A 486 -15.45 -1.13 15.66
C SER A 486 -14.73 -2.46 15.93
N ASP A 487 -15.27 -3.60 15.48
CA ASP A 487 -14.68 -4.91 15.77
C ASP A 487 -13.25 -5.02 15.23
N HIS A 488 -13.01 -4.51 14.01
CA HIS A 488 -11.69 -4.49 13.39
C HIS A 488 -10.69 -3.71 14.23
N ILE A 489 -11.06 -2.51 14.70
CA ILE A 489 -10.18 -1.69 15.54
C ILE A 489 -9.96 -2.31 16.91
N GLN A 490 -10.98 -2.90 17.53
CA GLN A 490 -10.84 -3.58 18.82
C GLN A 490 -9.85 -4.75 18.72
N GLN A 491 -10.00 -5.60 17.69
CA GLN A 491 -9.15 -6.77 17.48
C GLN A 491 -7.69 -6.38 17.21
N GLU A 492 -7.46 -5.43 16.30
CA GLU A 492 -6.11 -5.00 15.94
C GLU A 492 -5.42 -4.23 17.08
N CYS A 493 -6.15 -3.37 17.79
CA CYS A 493 -5.59 -2.63 18.91
C CYS A 493 -5.15 -3.53 20.07
N VAL A 494 -5.89 -4.60 20.36
CA VAL A 494 -5.49 -5.57 21.39
C VAL A 494 -4.16 -6.24 21.02
N LYS A 495 -3.95 -6.59 19.74
CA LYS A 495 -2.69 -7.17 19.25
C LYS A 495 -1.53 -6.19 19.43
N GLU A 496 -1.71 -4.93 19.01
CA GLU A 496 -0.67 -3.90 19.04
C GLU A 496 -0.29 -3.45 20.46
N LEU A 497 -1.28 -3.11 21.29
CA LEU A 497 -1.04 -2.67 22.66
C LEU A 497 -0.52 -3.79 23.55
N GLY A 498 -0.98 -5.02 23.33
CA GLY A 498 -0.44 -6.21 24.00
C GLY A 498 1.04 -6.46 23.66
N SER A 499 1.43 -6.28 22.39
CA SER A 499 2.83 -6.35 21.94
C SER A 499 3.73 -5.33 22.66
N LEU A 500 3.27 -4.08 22.78
CA LEU A 500 4.00 -3.03 23.49
C LEU A 500 4.20 -3.33 24.98
N ARG A 501 3.16 -3.82 25.67
CA ARG A 501 3.27 -4.20 27.09
C ARG A 501 4.32 -5.29 27.29
N ARG A 502 4.33 -6.32 26.43
CA ARG A 502 5.35 -7.39 26.48
C ARG A 502 6.77 -6.87 26.26
N GLN A 503 6.97 -5.99 25.29
CA GLN A 503 8.29 -5.39 25.04
C GLN A 503 8.78 -4.57 26.23
N LYS A 504 7.91 -3.75 26.85
CA LYS A 504 8.26 -3.00 28.07
C LYS A 504 8.67 -3.94 29.19
N MET A 505 7.92 -5.03 29.42
CA MET A 505 8.27 -6.02 30.43
C MET A 505 9.65 -6.66 30.17
N ILE A 506 9.93 -7.10 28.94
CA ILE A 506 11.24 -7.69 28.58
C ILE A 506 12.37 -6.69 28.77
N SER A 507 12.20 -5.45 28.30
CA SER A 507 13.23 -4.40 28.46
C SER A 507 13.53 -4.10 29.94
N SER A 508 12.50 -4.10 30.79
CA SER A 508 12.64 -3.89 32.24
C SER A 508 13.26 -5.08 32.97
N ALA A 509 13.11 -6.29 32.44
CA ALA A 509 13.75 -7.49 32.98
C ALA A 509 15.24 -7.53 32.61
N LEU A 510 15.59 -7.17 31.38
CA LEU A 510 16.98 -7.08 30.91
C LEU A 510 17.76 -5.94 31.58
N SER A 511 17.11 -4.80 31.86
CA SER A 511 17.78 -3.71 32.59
C SER A 511 18.06 -4.07 34.06
N LYS A 512 17.30 -5.00 34.65
CA LYS A 512 17.50 -5.49 36.02
C LYS A 512 18.56 -6.60 36.11
N SER A 513 18.93 -7.25 35.01
CA SER A 513 19.97 -8.28 34.99
C SER A 513 21.39 -7.75 34.76
N HIS A 514 21.53 -6.43 34.53
CA HIS A 514 22.81 -5.74 34.32
C HIS A 514 23.22 -4.86 35.53
N HIS A 515 22.46 -4.93 36.62
CA HIS A 515 22.84 -4.47 37.95
C HIS A 515 22.99 -5.69 38.85
#